data_AF-A0A6C1E527-F1
#
_entry.id   AF-A0A6C1E527-F1
#
_cell.length_a   1.000
_cell.length_b   1.000
_cell.length_c   1.000
_cell.angle_alpha   90.00
_cell.angle_beta   90.00
_cell.angle_gamma   90.00
#
_symmetry.space_group_name_H-M   'P 1'
#
loop_
_entity.id
_entity.type
_entity.pdbx_description
1 polymer ?
#
loop_
_entity_poly.entity_id
_entity_poly.type
_entity_poly.pdbx_seq_one_letter_code
_entity_poly.pdbx_strand_id
1 'polypeptide(L)'
;MKLIDASGEKLFRELMNWEEQQGNMVAIGYALSSDGNPNGLTVQALDESNAVKAELTVYGENAVGPWLKAAQAQHEEWDRQLAEQSITPDQYGVGYLSCPKESMFQ
;
A
#
# COMPACT_ATOMS: atom_id res chain seq x y z
N MET A 1 -4.77 0.86 12.91
CA MET A 1 -5.36 2.04 12.26
C MET A 1 -5.45 1.72 10.78
N LYS A 2 -6.63 1.83 10.19
CA LYS A 2 -6.89 1.43 8.80
C LYS A 2 -6.79 2.64 7.87
N LEU A 3 -6.57 2.39 6.58
CA LEU A 3 -6.47 3.46 5.59
C LEU A 3 -7.75 4.30 5.53
N ILE A 4 -8.90 3.65 5.64
CA ILE A 4 -10.21 4.30 5.74
C ILE A 4 -10.34 5.28 6.90
N ASP A 5 -9.62 5.06 8.01
CA ASP A 5 -9.63 5.97 9.17
C ASP A 5 -8.79 7.24 8.90
N ALA A 6 -7.81 7.15 8.00
CA ALA A 6 -6.94 8.25 7.61
C ALA A 6 -7.51 9.04 6.42
N SER A 7 -8.05 8.34 5.41
CA SER A 7 -8.56 8.93 4.18
C SER A 7 -10.04 9.35 4.25
N GLY A 8 -10.83 8.76 5.14
CA GLY A 8 -12.29 8.83 5.09
C GLY A 8 -12.88 7.85 4.06
N GLU A 9 -14.15 7.47 4.24
CA GLU A 9 -14.80 6.38 3.47
C GLU A 9 -14.90 6.69 1.97
N LYS A 10 -15.20 7.93 1.60
CA LYS A 10 -15.36 8.33 0.19
C LYS A 10 -14.05 8.20 -0.58
N LEU A 11 -12.98 8.78 -0.04
CA LEU A 11 -11.65 8.75 -0.66
C LEU A 11 -11.07 7.33 -0.65
N PHE A 12 -11.35 6.56 0.40
CA PHE A 12 -10.98 5.15 0.43
C PHE A 12 -11.60 4.38 -0.74
N ARG A 13 -12.90 4.56 -1.02
CA ARG A 13 -13.58 3.90 -2.15
C ARG A 13 -13.04 4.36 -3.51
N GLU A 14 -12.76 5.65 -3.66
CA GLU A 14 -12.14 6.18 -4.88
C GLU A 14 -10.75 5.57 -5.11
N LEU A 15 -9.96 5.42 -4.04
CA LEU A 15 -8.65 4.78 -4.08
C LEU A 15 -8.73 3.31 -4.47
N MET A 16 -9.61 2.53 -3.82
CA MET A 16 -9.79 1.11 -4.12
C MET A 16 -10.26 0.89 -5.57
N ASN A 17 -11.14 1.77 -6.08
CA ASN A 17 -11.56 1.74 -7.48
C ASN A 17 -10.40 2.07 -8.43
N TRP A 18 -9.54 3.04 -8.07
CA TRP A 18 -8.36 3.39 -8.85
C TRP A 18 -7.35 2.24 -8.89
N GLU A 19 -7.09 1.59 -7.75
CA GLU A 19 -6.23 0.42 -7.65
C GLU A 19 -6.76 -0.76 -8.49
N GLU A 20 -8.07 -0.99 -8.48
CA GLU A 20 -8.69 -2.02 -9.32
C GLU A 20 -8.54 -1.73 -10.82
N GLN A 21 -8.62 -0.45 -11.22
CA GLN A 21 -8.35 -0.03 -12.61
C GLN A 21 -6.89 -0.25 -13.01
N GLN A 22 -5.97 -0.30 -12.05
CA GLN A 22 -4.56 -0.62 -12.31
C GLN A 22 -4.30 -2.13 -12.44
N GLY A 23 -5.33 -2.99 -12.57
CA GLY A 23 -5.28 -4.46 -12.49
C GLY A 23 -4.28 -5.24 -13.36
N ASN A 24 -3.43 -4.56 -14.16
CA ASN A 24 -2.26 -5.12 -14.84
C ASN A 24 -0.93 -4.82 -14.12
N MET A 25 -0.95 -4.15 -12.97
CA MET A 25 0.24 -3.76 -12.21
C MET A 25 0.53 -4.81 -11.14
N VAL A 26 1.82 -4.98 -10.84
CA VAL A 26 2.31 -6.02 -9.93
C VAL A 26 2.16 -5.59 -8.49
N ALA A 27 2.22 -4.28 -8.23
CA ALA A 27 2.15 -3.75 -6.89
C ALA A 27 1.65 -2.31 -6.79
N ILE A 28 1.19 -1.95 -5.60
CA ILE A 28 0.73 -0.60 -5.25
C ILE A 28 1.57 -0.09 -4.08
N GLY A 29 2.39 0.93 -4.30
CA GLY A 29 3.15 1.64 -3.26
C GLY A 29 2.34 2.78 -2.63
N TYR A 30 2.53 3.00 -1.32
CA TYR A 30 1.93 4.11 -0.58
C TYR A 30 3.03 4.99 0.03
N ALA A 31 2.96 6.30 -0.18
CA ALA A 31 3.93 7.26 0.32
C ALA A 31 3.25 8.55 0.79
N LEU A 32 3.89 9.30 1.69
CA LEU A 32 3.44 10.65 2.03
C LEU A 32 3.61 11.56 0.82
N SER A 33 2.63 12.44 0.59
CA SER A 33 2.69 13.42 -0.49
C SER A 33 3.89 14.36 -0.35
N SER A 34 4.49 14.71 -1.49
CA SER A 34 5.67 15.58 -1.58
C SER A 34 5.35 17.07 -1.44
N ASP A 35 4.06 17.44 -1.45
CA ASP A 35 3.58 18.80 -1.28
C ASP A 35 3.67 19.32 0.17
N GLY A 36 4.10 18.46 1.10
CA GLY A 36 4.24 18.77 2.52
C GLY A 36 2.93 18.73 3.30
N ASN A 37 1.82 18.31 2.69
CA ASN A 37 0.55 18.16 3.38
C ASN A 37 0.53 16.84 4.17
N PRO A 38 0.37 16.87 5.51
CA PRO A 38 0.37 15.66 6.33
C PRO A 38 -0.80 14.71 6.03
N ASN A 39 -1.84 15.18 5.35
CA ASN A 39 -3.00 14.39 4.94
C ASN A 39 -2.87 13.84 3.51
N GLY A 40 -1.83 14.24 2.78
CA GLY A 40 -1.60 13.81 1.40
C GLY A 40 -0.98 12.42 1.35
N LEU A 41 -1.64 11.51 0.64
CA LEU A 41 -1.16 10.17 0.35
C LEU A 41 -0.95 10.03 -1.15
N THR A 42 0.28 9.73 -1.56
CA THR A 42 0.59 9.35 -2.93
C THR A 42 0.58 7.83 -3.04
N VAL A 43 -0.20 7.34 -3.99
CA VAL A 43 -0.34 5.93 -4.32
C VAL A 43 0.26 5.70 -5.69
N GLN A 44 1.17 4.73 -5.80
CA GLN A 44 1.96 4.48 -7.01
C GLN A 44 1.74 3.05 -7.48
N ALA A 45 1.36 2.86 -8.72
CA ALA A 45 1.26 1.54 -9.33
C ALA A 45 2.59 1.18 -10.02
N LEU A 46 3.12 0.02 -9.67
CA LEU A 46 4.45 -0.45 -10.05
C LEU A 46 4.34 -1.66 -11.00
N ASP A 47 5.21 -1.70 -12.01
CA ASP A 47 5.38 -2.89 -12.86
C ASP A 47 6.36 -3.92 -12.25
N GLU A 48 6.62 -5.03 -12.95
CA GLU A 48 7.56 -6.09 -12.55
C GLU A 48 8.99 -5.60 -12.32
N SER A 49 9.35 -4.43 -12.87
CA SER A 49 10.67 -3.80 -12.70
C SER A 49 10.69 -2.75 -11.57
N ASN A 50 9.64 -2.66 -10.76
CA ASN A 50 9.41 -1.59 -9.78
C ASN A 50 9.40 -0.18 -10.40
N ALA A 51 9.07 -0.07 -11.69
CA ALA A 51 8.91 1.24 -12.32
C ALA A 51 7.49 1.76 -12.08
N VAL A 52 7.38 3.02 -11.64
CA VAL A 52 6.09 3.70 -11.49
C VAL A 52 5.45 3.88 -12.87
N LYS A 53 4.25 3.32 -13.06
CA LYS A 53 3.45 3.46 -14.29
C LYS A 53 2.30 4.43 -14.14
N ALA A 54 1.75 4.50 -12.94
CA ALA A 54 0.68 5.42 -12.61
C ALA A 54 0.88 5.88 -11.16
N GLU A 55 0.48 7.11 -10.88
CA GLU A 55 0.42 7.61 -9.52
C GLU A 55 -0.82 8.47 -9.32
N LEU A 56 -1.33 8.47 -8.10
CA LEU A 56 -2.47 9.25 -7.67
C LEU A 56 -2.18 9.82 -6.29
N THR A 57 -2.31 11.14 -6.14
CA THR A 57 -2.26 11.79 -4.83
C THR A 57 -3.68 12.08 -4.35
N VAL A 58 -4.03 11.57 -3.18
CA VAL A 58 -5.31 11.81 -2.50
C VAL A 58 -5.06 12.51 -1.17
N TYR A 59 -6.03 13.31 -0.70
CA TYR A 59 -5.93 14.04 0.56
C TYR A 59 -7.01 13.58 1.51
N GLY A 60 -6.60 12.90 2.58
CA GLY A 60 -7.49 12.39 3.62
C GLY A 60 -8.03 13.48 4.55
N GLU A 61 -8.94 13.06 5.43
CA GLU A 61 -9.46 13.90 6.51
C GLU A 61 -8.45 14.05 7.65
N ASN A 62 -7.58 13.05 7.84
CA ASN A 62 -6.59 13.00 8.90
C ASN A 62 -5.17 12.85 8.35
N ALA A 63 -4.18 13.09 9.22
CA ALA A 63 -2.78 12.88 8.87
C ALA A 63 -2.54 11.39 8.55
N VAL A 64 -1.92 11.12 7.40
CA VAL A 64 -1.70 9.76 6.89
C VAL A 64 -0.39 9.14 7.42
N GLY A 65 0.53 9.95 7.94
CA GLY A 65 1.80 9.50 8.50
C GLY A 65 1.68 8.40 9.57
N PRO A 66 0.79 8.52 10.57
CA PRO A 66 0.55 7.46 11.54
C PRO A 66 0.07 6.14 10.91
N TRP A 67 -0.74 6.20 9.86
CA TRP A 67 -1.18 5.02 9.12
C TRP A 67 -0.01 4.40 8.33
N LEU A 68 0.78 5.20 7.61
CA LEU A 68 1.97 4.74 6.88
C LEU A 68 2.94 3.99 7.81
N LYS A 69 3.17 4.52 9.01
CA LYS A 69 4.03 3.86 10.01
C LYS A 69 3.45 2.52 10.48
N ALA A 70 2.13 2.45 10.68
CA ALA A 70 1.47 1.22 11.09
C ALA A 70 1.46 0.17 9.96
N ALA A 71 1.24 0.60 8.71
CA ALA A 71 1.30 -0.25 7.53
C ALA A 71 2.72 -0.83 7.35
N GLN A 72 3.76 0.00 7.46
CA GLN A 72 5.13 -0.47 7.38
C GLN A 72 5.46 -1.48 8.49
N ALA A 73 5.08 -1.23 9.74
CA ALA A 73 5.31 -2.17 10.84
C ALA A 73 4.59 -3.51 10.63
N GLN A 74 3.37 -3.49 10.05
CA GLN A 74 2.64 -4.70 9.71
C GLN A 74 3.33 -5.50 8.60
N HIS A 75 3.91 -4.81 7.61
CA HIS A 75 4.69 -5.45 6.55
C HIS A 75 5.98 -6.08 7.10
N GLU A 76 6.72 -5.37 7.96
CA GLU A 76 7.94 -5.90 8.58
C GLU A 76 7.66 -7.13 9.45
N GLU A 77 6.52 -7.15 10.15
CA GLU A 77 6.05 -8.30 10.93
C GLU A 77 5.71 -9.49 10.02
N TRP A 78 5.06 -9.25 8.88
CA TRP A 78 4.76 -10.27 7.88
C TRP A 78 6.05 -10.86 7.28
N ASP A 79 6.99 -10.00 6.89
CA ASP A 79 8.30 -10.42 6.37
C ASP A 79 9.06 -11.26 7.41
N ARG A 80 8.97 -10.90 8.70
CA ARG A 80 9.55 -11.71 9.77
C ARG A 80 8.93 -13.10 9.85
N GLN A 81 7.60 -13.21 9.75
CA GLN A 81 6.89 -14.50 9.78
C GLN A 81 7.21 -15.39 8.56
N LEU A 82 7.43 -14.78 7.40
CA LEU A 82 7.89 -15.49 6.21
C LEU A 82 9.35 -15.97 6.35
N ALA A 83 10.22 -15.12 6.89
CA ALA A 83 11.60 -15.48 7.18
C ALA A 83 11.71 -16.63 8.20
N GLU A 84 10.84 -16.67 9.22
CA GLU A 84 10.74 -17.79 10.16
C GLU A 84 10.35 -19.11 9.48
N GLN A 85 9.62 -19.04 8.36
CA GLN A 85 9.28 -20.20 7.52
C GLN A 85 10.33 -20.50 6.45
N SER A 86 11.50 -19.85 6.50
CA SER A 86 12.57 -19.93 5.48
C SER A 86 12.12 -19.54 4.07
N ILE A 87 11.02 -18.77 3.98
CA ILE A 87 10.54 -18.18 2.74
C ILE A 87 11.23 -16.84 2.59
N THR A 88 12.12 -16.74 1.62
CA THR A 88 12.88 -15.51 1.37
C THR A 88 12.10 -14.54 0.47
N PRO A 89 12.36 -13.22 0.55
CA PRO A 89 11.71 -12.20 -0.28
C PRO A 89 11.66 -12.50 -1.79
N ASP A 90 12.67 -13.20 -2.30
CA ASP A 90 12.76 -13.64 -3.69
C ASP A 90 11.83 -14.82 -4.05
N GLN A 91 11.31 -15.56 -3.07
CA GLN A 91 10.47 -16.74 -3.28
C GLN A 91 8.96 -16.43 -3.40
N TYR A 92 8.49 -15.29 -2.88
CA TYR A 92 7.10 -14.87 -3.06
C TYR A 92 6.88 -13.86 -4.18
N GLY A 93 7.94 -13.30 -4.79
CA GLY A 93 7.85 -12.62 -6.09
C GLY A 93 6.72 -11.58 -6.21
N VAL A 94 6.36 -10.89 -5.12
CA VAL A 94 5.39 -9.79 -5.19
C VAL A 94 6.18 -8.50 -5.07
N GLY A 95 6.15 -7.73 -6.15
CA GLY A 95 6.56 -6.34 -6.14
C GLY A 95 5.98 -5.64 -4.90
N TYR A 96 6.77 -4.74 -4.36
CA TYR A 96 6.55 -4.06 -3.10
C TYR A 96 5.15 -3.43 -2.96
N LEU A 97 4.54 -3.63 -1.78
CA LEU A 97 3.54 -2.76 -1.12
C LEU A 97 2.03 -2.89 -1.40
N SER A 98 1.52 -3.81 -2.22
CA SER A 98 0.07 -4.07 -2.18
C SER A 98 -0.26 -5.16 -1.16
N CYS A 99 -1.19 -4.89 -0.24
CA CYS A 99 -1.80 -5.89 0.64
C CYS A 99 -2.05 -7.19 -0.13
N PRO A 100 -1.69 -8.37 0.41
CA PRO A 100 -2.03 -9.63 -0.24
C PRO A 100 -3.55 -9.67 -0.41
N LYS A 101 -4.00 -9.83 -1.66
CA LYS A 101 -5.43 -9.93 -2.03
C LYS A 101 -6.06 -11.26 -1.61
N GLU A 102 -5.40 -12.03 -0.75
CA GLU A 102 -5.92 -13.28 -0.23
C GLU A 102 -5.80 -13.30 1.29
N SER A 103 -6.98 -13.19 1.93
CA SER A 103 -7.18 -13.58 3.30
C SER A 103 -6.76 -15.04 3.47
N MET A 104 -5.66 -15.29 4.19
CA MET A 104 -5.34 -16.61 4.72
C MET A 104 -5.84 -16.82 6.16
N PHE A 105 -6.82 -16.04 6.59
CA PHE A 105 -7.64 -16.41 7.75
C PHE A 105 -9.04 -16.82 7.26
N GLN A 106 -9.24 -18.14 7.17
CA GLN A 106 -10.50 -18.76 7.57
C GLN A 106 -10.70 -18.56 9.08
#